data_AF-A0A958PNA0-F1
#
_entry.id   AF-A0A958PNA0-F1
#
_cell.length_a   1.000
_cell.length_b   1.000
_cell.length_c   1.000
_cell.angle_alpha   90.00
_cell.angle_beta   90.00
_cell.angle_gamma   90.00
#
_symmetry.space_group_name_H-M   'P 1'
#
loop_
_entity.id
_entity.type
_entity.pdbx_description
1 polymer ?
#
loop_
_entity_poly.entity_id
_entity_poly.type
_entity_poly.pdbx_seq_one_letter_code
_entity_poly.pdbx_strand_id
1 'polypeptide(L)'
;MADNNENSMEDRNEPATPFRRQQFRDQGQVAMSRELISVALLVGVGGVLYVFMQKIFVEMSGLSHRFFNVSRFEMDKQALLTLGGEALGSWAWVVGPLLGVGLLVGFAASSAQVGFHLTWEPMAPNWDRINPISGFKRIFSIRAIVEAVKAMFKLSVGLLLLWYFLSSQAQHIGVFLHQGVPEIVAYTLKSVANLFFSTLGALLFLAALDYGYQRWQLEKEMRMTRREAKEEYKLREGDPLIKQRIRSVQRKIASRRMMEDVPKADVIVTNPTHFAVALQYDRTAMSAPKVVAKGA
;
A
#
# COMPACT_ATOMS: atom_id res chain seq x y z
N MET A 1 -26.11 -9.43 19.79
CA MET A 1 -25.41 -8.26 19.20
C MET A 1 -24.83 -8.58 17.82
N ALA A 2 -25.57 -9.28 16.94
CA ALA A 2 -25.10 -9.65 15.60
C ALA A 2 -25.89 -8.98 14.45
N ASP A 3 -27.11 -8.49 14.72
CA ASP A 3 -27.99 -7.88 13.70
C ASP A 3 -27.71 -6.41 13.38
N ASN A 4 -26.89 -5.70 14.15
CA ASN A 4 -26.65 -4.27 13.91
C ASN A 4 -25.55 -3.95 12.87
N ASN A 5 -24.82 -4.96 12.38
CA ASN A 5 -23.70 -4.70 11.46
C ASN A 5 -24.12 -4.68 9.97
N GLU A 6 -25.20 -5.36 9.57
CA GLU A 6 -25.60 -5.38 8.15
C GLU A 6 -26.27 -4.05 7.72
N ASN A 7 -27.13 -3.47 8.56
CA ASN A 7 -27.72 -2.15 8.31
C ASN A 7 -26.68 -1.00 8.33
N SER A 8 -25.51 -1.20 8.94
CA SER A 8 -24.48 -0.17 9.06
C SER A 8 -23.72 0.12 7.77
N MET A 9 -23.67 -0.85 6.84
CA MET A 9 -22.99 -0.68 5.55
C MET A 9 -23.85 0.03 4.51
N GLU A 10 -25.17 -0.09 4.61
CA GLU A 10 -26.13 0.55 3.69
C GLU A 10 -26.25 2.07 3.97
N ASP A 11 -25.99 2.48 5.21
CA ASP A 11 -25.97 3.90 5.63
C ASP A 11 -24.64 4.63 5.37
N ARG A 12 -23.61 3.92 4.88
CA ARG A 12 -22.26 4.47 4.62
C ARG A 12 -22.14 5.08 3.22
N ASN A 13 -22.70 6.27 3.06
CA ASN A 13 -22.73 7.00 1.79
C ASN A 13 -21.77 8.20 1.71
N GLU A 14 -21.16 8.62 2.81
CA GLU A 14 -20.24 9.77 2.81
C GLU A 14 -18.81 9.32 2.49
N PRO A 15 -18.05 10.10 1.69
CA PRO A 15 -16.66 9.78 1.37
C PRO A 15 -15.77 9.87 2.61
N ALA A 16 -14.70 9.07 2.64
CA ALA A 16 -13.74 9.06 3.73
C ALA A 16 -12.95 10.39 3.80
N THR A 17 -12.90 11.01 4.98
CA THR A 17 -12.06 12.18 5.24
C THR A 17 -10.57 11.84 5.18
N PRO A 18 -9.67 12.83 5.01
CA PRO A 18 -8.23 12.60 5.08
C PRO A 18 -7.77 11.96 6.39
N PHE A 19 -8.43 12.32 7.50
CA PHE A 19 -8.11 11.77 8.82
C PHE A 19 -8.48 10.29 8.92
N ARG A 20 -9.66 9.89 8.45
CA ARG A 20 -10.04 8.47 8.40
C ARG A 20 -9.11 7.66 7.50
N ARG A 21 -8.72 8.20 6.35
CA ARG A 21 -7.73 7.57 5.46
C ARG A 21 -6.39 7.35 6.16
N GLN A 22 -5.94 8.32 6.95
CA GLN A 22 -4.71 8.19 7.72
C GLN A 22 -4.84 7.13 8.83
N GLN A 23 -5.97 7.10 9.56
CA GLN A 23 -6.24 6.09 10.57
C GLN A 23 -6.23 4.66 10.01
N PHE A 24 -6.82 4.44 8.82
CA PHE A 24 -6.75 3.13 8.16
C PHE A 24 -5.31 2.74 7.83
N ARG A 25 -4.50 3.69 7.36
CA ARG A 25 -3.07 3.46 7.08
C ARG A 25 -2.26 3.16 8.33
N ASP A 26 -2.52 3.87 9.42
CA ASP A 26 -1.84 3.68 10.72
C ASP A 26 -2.14 2.28 11.29
N GLN A 27 -3.38 1.80 11.12
CA GLN A 27 -3.78 0.44 11.46
C GLN A 27 -3.24 -0.65 10.50
N GLY A 28 -2.50 -0.25 9.46
CA GLY A 28 -1.95 -1.15 8.44
C GLY A 28 -2.98 -1.67 7.43
N GLN A 29 -4.17 -1.05 7.35
CA GLN A 29 -5.20 -1.40 6.38
C GLN A 29 -4.97 -0.64 5.08
N VAL A 30 -4.38 -1.32 4.10
CA VAL A 30 -3.96 -0.75 2.82
C VAL A 30 -4.38 -1.68 1.67
N ALA A 31 -4.64 -1.10 0.50
CA ALA A 31 -5.02 -1.87 -0.68
C ALA A 31 -3.75 -2.47 -1.28
N MET A 32 -3.57 -3.79 -1.11
CA MET A 32 -2.34 -4.48 -1.48
C MET A 32 -2.66 -5.82 -2.14
N SER A 33 -2.55 -5.85 -3.47
CA SER A 33 -2.66 -7.09 -4.24
C SER A 33 -1.35 -7.84 -4.18
N ARG A 34 -1.40 -8.99 -3.50
CA ARG A 34 -0.30 -9.97 -3.48
C ARG A 34 0.01 -10.50 -4.88
N GLU A 35 -1.00 -10.58 -5.74
CA GLU A 35 -0.81 -11.06 -7.11
C GLU A 35 -0.03 -10.09 -7.97
N LEU A 36 -0.29 -8.79 -7.83
CA LEU A 36 0.48 -7.78 -8.54
C LEU A 36 1.97 -7.85 -8.18
N ILE A 37 2.29 -8.16 -6.91
CA ILE A 37 3.69 -8.36 -6.46
C ILE A 37 4.27 -9.63 -7.08
N SER A 38 3.54 -10.75 -7.03
CA SER A 38 3.99 -12.01 -7.64
C SER A 38 4.22 -11.87 -9.15
N VAL A 39 3.33 -11.17 -9.86
CA VAL A 39 3.47 -10.92 -11.30
C VAL A 39 4.63 -9.97 -11.57
N ALA A 40 4.79 -8.90 -10.80
CA ALA A 40 5.95 -8.00 -10.94
C ALA A 40 7.26 -8.76 -10.76
N LEU A 41 7.34 -9.65 -9.76
CA LEU A 41 8.50 -10.53 -9.55
C LEU A 41 8.74 -11.46 -10.74
N LEU A 42 7.68 -12.06 -11.30
CA LEU A 42 7.79 -12.88 -12.51
C LEU A 42 8.29 -12.08 -13.71
N VAL A 43 7.81 -10.84 -13.90
CA VAL A 43 8.28 -9.94 -14.96
C VAL A 43 9.76 -9.62 -14.77
N GLY A 44 10.15 -9.22 -13.56
CA GLY A 44 11.52 -8.80 -13.25
C GLY A 44 12.51 -9.96 -13.35
N VAL A 45 12.31 -10.99 -12.53
CA VAL A 45 13.21 -12.15 -12.45
C VAL A 45 13.16 -12.96 -13.75
N GLY A 46 11.97 -13.21 -14.29
CA GLY A 46 11.81 -13.90 -15.57
C GLY A 46 12.37 -13.12 -16.75
N GLY A 47 12.25 -11.78 -16.74
CA GLY A 47 12.88 -10.91 -17.73
C GLY A 47 14.42 -11.00 -17.71
N VAL A 48 15.03 -10.99 -16.52
CA VAL A 48 16.48 -11.22 -16.38
C VAL A 48 16.85 -12.61 -16.90
N LEU A 49 16.12 -13.65 -16.51
CA LEU A 49 16.37 -15.01 -17.01
C LEU A 49 16.30 -15.07 -18.53
N TYR A 50 15.30 -14.42 -19.15
CA TYR A 50 15.13 -14.40 -20.60
C TYR A 50 16.30 -13.68 -21.30
N VAL A 51 16.68 -12.49 -20.83
CA VAL A 51 17.76 -11.68 -21.44
C VAL A 51 19.13 -12.35 -21.27
N PHE A 52 19.39 -12.96 -20.12
CA PHE A 52 20.68 -13.58 -19.81
C PHE A 52 20.72 -15.09 -20.11
N MET A 53 19.63 -15.67 -20.62
CA MET A 53 19.47 -17.13 -20.81
C MET A 53 20.65 -17.77 -21.54
N GLN A 54 21.10 -17.17 -22.65
CA GLN A 54 22.21 -17.70 -23.44
C GLN A 54 23.52 -17.67 -22.66
N LYS A 55 23.79 -16.58 -21.94
CA LYS A 55 25.01 -16.44 -21.13
C LYS A 55 25.00 -17.41 -19.95
N ILE A 56 23.86 -17.56 -19.27
CA ILE A 56 23.67 -18.53 -18.19
C ILE A 56 23.91 -19.95 -18.71
N PHE A 57 23.37 -20.30 -19.88
CA PHE A 57 23.58 -21.60 -20.49
C PHE A 57 25.07 -21.86 -20.81
N VAL A 58 25.77 -20.89 -21.39
CA VAL A 58 27.21 -21.00 -21.69
C VAL A 58 28.05 -21.16 -20.42
N GLU A 59 27.78 -20.34 -19.39
CA GLU A 59 28.48 -20.45 -18.10
C GLU A 59 28.25 -21.81 -17.44
N MET A 60 26.99 -22.26 -17.34
CA MET A 60 26.66 -23.53 -16.68
C MET A 60 27.16 -24.75 -17.45
N SER A 61 27.10 -24.73 -18.79
CA SER A 61 27.68 -25.79 -19.61
C SER A 61 29.20 -25.84 -19.49
N GLY A 62 29.87 -24.68 -19.51
CA GLY A 62 31.32 -24.57 -19.29
C GLY A 62 31.72 -25.12 -17.92
N LEU A 63 30.96 -24.80 -16.88
CA LEU A 63 31.18 -25.30 -15.51
C LEU A 63 31.03 -26.82 -15.44
N SER A 64 29.99 -27.37 -16.07
CA SER A 64 29.77 -28.81 -16.18
C SER A 64 30.96 -29.50 -16.87
N HIS A 65 31.41 -28.98 -18.02
CA HIS A 65 32.57 -29.52 -18.73
C HIS A 65 33.85 -29.51 -17.88
N ARG A 66 34.09 -28.45 -17.10
CA ARG A 66 35.25 -28.38 -16.19
C ARG A 66 35.15 -29.42 -15.07
N PHE A 67 33.98 -29.57 -14.44
CA PHE A 67 33.74 -30.60 -13.43
C PHE A 67 34.01 -32.02 -13.97
N PHE A 68 33.48 -32.34 -15.16
CA PHE A 68 33.65 -33.67 -15.77
C PHE A 68 35.06 -33.94 -16.30
N ASN A 69 35.82 -32.90 -16.65
CA ASN A 69 37.21 -33.06 -17.07
C ASN A 69 38.15 -33.25 -15.88
N VAL A 70 37.90 -32.57 -14.75
CA VAL A 70 38.73 -32.71 -13.54
C VAL A 70 38.49 -34.05 -12.84
N SER A 71 37.29 -34.64 -12.92
CA SER A 71 37.03 -35.98 -12.38
C SER A 71 37.82 -37.12 -13.08
N ARG A 72 38.57 -36.81 -14.16
CA ARG A 72 39.42 -37.78 -14.88
C ARG A 72 40.89 -37.75 -14.45
N PHE A 73 41.31 -36.76 -13.67
CA PHE A 73 42.67 -36.63 -13.14
C PHE A 73 42.64 -36.71 -11.62
N GLU A 74 43.70 -37.24 -10.99
CA GLU A 74 43.78 -37.36 -9.53
C GLU A 74 43.55 -35.99 -8.87
N MET A 75 42.51 -35.90 -8.03
CA MET A 75 42.07 -34.64 -7.45
C MET A 75 43.00 -34.23 -6.31
N ASP A 76 43.89 -33.28 -6.57
CA ASP A 76 44.63 -32.59 -5.52
C ASP A 76 43.70 -31.62 -4.74
N LYS A 77 43.99 -31.42 -3.45
CA LYS A 77 43.24 -30.52 -2.56
C LYS A 77 43.19 -29.09 -3.11
N GLN A 78 44.27 -28.64 -3.76
CA GLN A 78 44.32 -27.31 -4.37
C GLN A 78 43.39 -27.21 -5.58
N ALA A 79 43.31 -28.25 -6.42
CA ALA A 79 42.40 -28.30 -7.56
C ALA A 79 40.92 -28.24 -7.11
N LEU A 80 40.57 -28.97 -6.04
CA LEU A 80 39.23 -28.91 -5.42
C LEU A 80 38.85 -27.51 -4.95
N LEU A 81 39.77 -26.80 -4.28
CA LEU A 81 39.53 -25.44 -3.81
C LEU A 81 39.35 -24.44 -4.95
N THR A 82 40.17 -24.55 -6.00
CA THR A 82 40.02 -23.68 -7.19
C THR A 82 38.68 -23.90 -7.90
N LEU A 83 38.29 -25.16 -8.06
CA LEU A 83 37.06 -25.52 -8.76
C LEU A 83 35.81 -25.17 -7.94
N GLY A 84 35.88 -25.30 -6.61
CA GLY A 84 34.85 -24.80 -5.70
C GLY A 84 34.72 -23.26 -5.75
N GLY A 85 35.84 -22.54 -5.82
CA GLY A 85 35.86 -21.08 -5.98
C GLY A 85 35.23 -20.62 -7.30
N GLU A 86 35.57 -21.27 -8.41
CA GLU A 86 34.95 -21.02 -9.72
C GLU A 86 33.45 -21.32 -9.71
N ALA A 87 33.06 -22.46 -9.12
CA ALA A 87 31.66 -22.84 -8.99
C ALA A 87 30.86 -21.78 -8.22
N LEU A 88 31.37 -21.35 -7.06
CA LEU A 88 30.75 -20.28 -6.27
C LEU A 88 30.68 -18.97 -7.03
N GLY A 89 31.73 -18.60 -7.76
CA GLY A 89 31.77 -17.39 -8.59
C GLY A 89 30.69 -17.39 -9.67
N SER A 90 30.57 -18.48 -10.44
CA SER A 90 29.53 -18.60 -11.47
C SER A 90 28.13 -18.66 -10.87
N TRP A 91 27.93 -19.38 -9.75
CA TRP A 91 26.65 -19.38 -9.05
C TRP A 91 26.27 -17.98 -8.54
N ALA A 92 27.22 -17.24 -7.97
CA ALA A 92 27.01 -15.87 -7.54
C ALA A 92 26.68 -14.94 -8.73
N TRP A 93 27.31 -15.16 -9.89
CA TRP A 93 27.03 -14.39 -11.10
C TRP A 93 25.64 -14.69 -11.69
N VAL A 94 25.15 -15.94 -11.61
CA VAL A 94 23.80 -16.30 -12.06
C VAL A 94 22.73 -15.87 -11.06
N VAL A 95 22.91 -16.20 -9.78
CA VAL A 95 21.88 -16.01 -8.74
C VAL A 95 21.87 -14.58 -8.20
N GLY A 96 23.02 -13.92 -8.14
CA GLY A 96 23.16 -12.55 -7.60
C GLY A 96 22.24 -11.54 -8.29
N PRO A 97 22.24 -11.43 -9.63
CA PRO A 97 21.32 -10.56 -10.36
C PRO A 97 19.85 -10.92 -10.15
N LEU A 98 19.52 -12.21 -10.07
CA LEU A 98 18.13 -12.67 -9.85
C LEU A 98 17.62 -12.26 -8.46
N LEU A 99 18.45 -12.43 -7.43
CA LEU A 99 18.14 -11.97 -6.06
C LEU A 99 18.07 -10.45 -5.98
N GLY A 100 19.03 -9.75 -6.60
CA GLY A 100 19.06 -8.29 -6.63
C GLY A 100 17.82 -7.70 -7.27
N VAL A 101 17.44 -8.20 -8.46
CA VAL A 101 16.22 -7.77 -9.14
C VAL A 101 14.97 -8.20 -8.36
N GLY A 102 14.94 -9.41 -7.79
CA GLY A 102 13.84 -9.87 -6.96
C GLY A 102 13.59 -8.97 -5.75
N LEU A 103 14.65 -8.59 -5.03
CA LEU A 103 14.56 -7.67 -3.89
C LEU A 103 14.10 -6.28 -4.33
N LEU A 104 14.71 -5.72 -5.38
CA LEU A 104 14.38 -4.40 -5.90
C LEU A 104 12.93 -4.34 -6.40
N VAL A 105 12.50 -5.31 -7.19
CA VAL A 105 11.13 -5.36 -7.74
C VAL A 105 10.11 -5.66 -6.65
N GLY A 106 10.40 -6.58 -5.73
CA GLY A 106 9.51 -6.87 -4.59
C GLY A 106 9.30 -5.64 -3.71
N PHE A 107 10.37 -4.91 -3.39
CA PHE A 107 10.30 -3.67 -2.64
C PHE A 107 9.58 -2.56 -3.41
N ALA A 108 9.92 -2.37 -4.68
CA ALA A 108 9.30 -1.34 -5.53
C ALA A 108 7.81 -1.61 -5.76
N ALA A 109 7.41 -2.85 -6.04
CA ALA A 109 6.01 -3.21 -6.26
C ALA A 109 5.16 -3.05 -4.98
N SER A 110 5.72 -3.40 -3.81
CA SER A 110 5.05 -3.20 -2.53
C SER A 110 4.91 -1.71 -2.21
N SER A 111 5.99 -0.95 -2.39
CA SER A 111 6.03 0.50 -2.13
C SER A 111 5.14 1.29 -3.11
N ALA A 112 5.05 0.87 -4.38
CA ALA A 112 4.21 1.51 -5.37
C ALA A 112 2.70 1.34 -5.07
N GLN A 113 2.31 0.22 -4.45
CA GLN A 113 0.91 -0.04 -4.12
C GLN A 113 0.44 0.72 -2.87
N VAL A 114 1.28 0.72 -1.83
CA VAL A 114 0.91 1.20 -0.49
C VAL A 114 1.42 2.62 -0.21
N GLY A 115 2.48 3.03 -0.91
CA GLY A 115 3.30 4.16 -0.51
C GLY A 115 4.23 3.81 0.66
N PHE A 116 5.20 4.68 0.93
CA PHE A 116 6.05 4.52 2.10
C PHE A 116 5.29 5.00 3.35
N HIS A 117 4.95 4.08 4.26
CA HIS A 117 4.28 4.37 5.53
C HIS A 117 4.83 3.46 6.62
N LEU A 118 5.49 4.03 7.63
CA LEU A 118 6.03 3.27 8.77
C LEU A 118 5.07 3.42 9.96
N THR A 119 4.44 2.32 10.37
CA THR A 119 3.57 2.26 11.55
C THR A 119 3.93 1.06 12.41
N TRP A 120 3.94 1.26 13.72
CA TRP A 120 4.18 0.23 14.72
C TRP A 120 2.89 -0.34 15.31
N GLU A 121 1.72 0.29 15.04
CA GLU A 121 0.42 -0.16 15.56
C GLU A 121 0.08 -1.61 15.19
N PRO A 122 0.33 -2.10 13.95
CA PRO A 122 0.03 -3.49 13.60
C PRO A 122 0.87 -4.52 14.36
N MET A 123 1.99 -4.10 14.98
CA MET A 123 2.87 -4.96 15.79
C MET A 123 2.38 -5.11 17.23
N ALA A 124 1.41 -4.30 17.66
CA ALA A 124 0.80 -4.48 18.98
C ALA A 124 -0.02 -5.79 19.01
N PRO A 125 0.13 -6.62 20.07
CA PRO A 125 -0.63 -7.86 20.19
C PRO A 125 -2.13 -7.54 20.29
N ASN A 126 -2.91 -8.07 19.34
CA ASN A 126 -4.35 -7.92 19.31
C ASN A 126 -5.00 -9.30 19.51
N TRP A 127 -5.56 -9.53 20.70
CA TRP A 127 -6.20 -10.80 21.09
C TRP A 127 -7.42 -11.15 20.21
N ASP A 128 -8.09 -10.15 19.65
CA ASP A 128 -9.21 -10.38 18.73
C ASP A 128 -8.76 -11.04 17.42
N ARG A 129 -7.49 -10.86 17.01
CA ARG A 129 -6.92 -11.54 15.84
C ARG A 129 -6.64 -13.02 16.09
N ILE A 130 -6.53 -13.45 17.35
CA ILE A 130 -6.22 -14.83 17.75
C ILE A 130 -7.49 -15.62 18.04
N ASN A 131 -8.66 -14.97 18.13
CA ASN A 131 -9.91 -15.63 18.47
C ASN A 131 -10.35 -16.64 17.36
N PRO A 132 -10.43 -17.95 17.65
CA PRO A 132 -10.73 -18.98 16.65
C PRO A 132 -12.15 -18.85 16.07
N ILE A 133 -13.13 -18.37 16.84
CA ILE A 133 -14.50 -18.16 16.37
C ILE A 133 -14.54 -17.09 15.27
N SER A 134 -13.81 -16.00 15.48
CA SER A 134 -13.68 -14.94 14.48
C SER A 134 -12.90 -15.40 13.25
N GLY A 135 -11.92 -16.29 13.42
CA GLY A 135 -11.17 -16.94 12.35
C GLY A 135 -12.06 -17.80 11.46
N PHE A 136 -12.89 -18.67 12.05
CA PHE A 136 -13.87 -19.47 11.29
C PHE A 136 -14.84 -18.59 10.51
N LYS A 137 -15.38 -17.52 11.11
CA LYS A 137 -16.27 -16.59 10.42
C LYS A 137 -15.59 -15.89 9.23
N ARG A 138 -14.29 -15.60 9.32
CA ARG A 138 -13.52 -15.02 8.20
C ARG A 138 -13.35 -16.02 7.05
N ILE A 139 -13.07 -17.29 7.36
CA ILE A 139 -12.91 -18.36 6.36
C ILE A 139 -14.24 -18.66 5.65
N PHE A 140 -15.36 -18.65 6.38
CA PHE A 140 -16.70 -18.87 5.82
C PHE A 140 -17.44 -17.56 5.48
N SER A 141 -16.71 -16.51 5.11
CA SER A 141 -17.30 -15.23 4.73
C SER A 141 -17.57 -15.14 3.23
N ILE A 142 -18.49 -14.25 2.83
CA ILE A 142 -18.70 -13.89 1.41
C ILE A 142 -17.39 -13.45 0.75
N ARG A 143 -16.51 -12.78 1.49
CA ARG A 143 -15.19 -12.37 1.01
C ARG A 143 -14.33 -13.56 0.62
N ALA A 144 -14.30 -14.61 1.44
CA ALA A 144 -13.56 -15.83 1.14
C ALA A 144 -14.11 -16.56 -0.10
N ILE A 145 -15.45 -16.58 -0.27
CA ILE A 145 -16.09 -17.14 -1.47
C ILE A 145 -15.66 -16.35 -2.72
N VAL A 146 -15.69 -15.01 -2.66
CA VAL A 146 -15.26 -14.16 -3.78
C VAL A 146 -13.78 -14.37 -4.10
N GLU A 147 -12.91 -14.47 -3.10
CA GLU A 147 -11.50 -14.78 -3.29
C GLU A 147 -11.27 -16.17 -3.91
N ALA A 148 -12.04 -17.18 -3.49
CA ALA A 148 -12.01 -18.52 -4.07
C ALA A 148 -12.46 -18.54 -5.53
N VAL A 149 -13.55 -17.84 -5.87
CA VAL A 149 -14.03 -17.70 -7.26
C VAL A 149 -12.98 -17.02 -8.13
N LYS A 150 -12.35 -15.94 -7.63
CA LYS A 150 -11.23 -15.29 -8.34
C LYS A 150 -10.07 -16.26 -8.56
N ALA A 151 -9.69 -17.03 -7.54
CA ALA A 151 -8.63 -18.03 -7.64
C ALA A 151 -8.95 -19.11 -8.69
N MET A 152 -10.18 -19.64 -8.69
CA MET A 152 -10.63 -20.61 -9.69
C MET A 152 -10.60 -20.03 -11.10
N PHE A 153 -11.11 -18.80 -11.28
CA PHE A 153 -11.07 -18.13 -12.58
C PHE A 153 -9.64 -17.98 -13.11
N LYS A 154 -8.69 -17.57 -12.26
CA LYS A 154 -7.27 -17.46 -12.62
C LYS A 154 -6.66 -18.81 -13.01
N LEU A 155 -6.96 -19.87 -12.27
CA LEU A 155 -6.52 -21.23 -12.62
C LEU A 155 -7.10 -21.70 -13.95
N SER A 156 -8.39 -21.43 -14.22
CA SER A 156 -9.02 -21.76 -15.49
C SER A 156 -8.35 -21.04 -16.67
N VAL A 157 -8.01 -19.74 -16.53
CA VAL A 157 -7.26 -19.00 -17.55
C VAL A 157 -5.89 -19.65 -17.81
N GLY A 158 -5.15 -20.01 -16.75
CA GLY A 158 -3.86 -20.70 -16.89
C GLY A 158 -3.97 -22.06 -17.57
N LEU A 159 -4.99 -22.86 -17.21
CA LEU A 159 -5.26 -24.16 -17.82
C LEU A 159 -5.62 -24.04 -19.30
N LEU A 160 -6.44 -23.05 -19.67
CA LEU A 160 -6.82 -22.80 -21.06
C LEU A 160 -5.61 -22.39 -21.92
N LEU A 161 -4.74 -21.52 -21.39
CA LEU A 161 -3.50 -21.13 -22.07
C LEU A 161 -2.56 -22.32 -22.26
N LEU A 162 -2.38 -23.13 -21.21
CA LEU A 162 -1.57 -24.33 -21.27
C LEU A 162 -2.13 -25.34 -22.27
N TRP A 163 -3.45 -25.57 -22.26
CA TRP A 163 -4.11 -26.47 -23.19
C TRP A 163 -3.94 -26.00 -24.63
N TYR A 164 -4.21 -24.72 -24.92
CA TYR A 164 -4.01 -24.14 -26.25
C TYR A 164 -2.56 -24.27 -26.74
N PHE A 165 -1.60 -23.99 -25.85
CA PHE A 165 -0.18 -24.17 -26.14
C PHE A 165 0.14 -25.63 -26.48
N LEU A 166 -0.25 -26.58 -25.64
CA LEU A 166 0.04 -28.00 -25.87
C LEU A 166 -0.61 -28.51 -27.17
N SER A 167 -1.84 -28.09 -27.47
CA SER A 167 -2.52 -28.42 -28.72
C SER A 167 -1.79 -27.86 -29.95
N SER A 168 -1.26 -26.63 -29.87
CA SER A 168 -0.44 -26.05 -30.93
C SER A 168 0.87 -26.80 -31.12
N GLN A 169 1.55 -27.17 -30.03
CA GLN A 169 2.83 -27.88 -30.08
C GLN A 169 2.67 -29.31 -30.61
N ALA A 170 1.55 -29.98 -30.33
CA ALA A 170 1.28 -31.34 -30.82
C ALA A 170 1.30 -31.42 -32.35
N GLN A 171 0.90 -30.35 -33.05
CA GLN A 171 0.94 -30.28 -34.52
C GLN A 171 2.37 -30.21 -35.09
N HIS A 172 3.34 -29.80 -34.28
CA HIS A 172 4.75 -29.68 -34.69
C HIS A 172 5.60 -30.93 -34.41
N ILE A 173 5.07 -31.93 -33.69
CA ILE A 173 5.80 -33.15 -33.33
C ILE A 173 6.30 -33.90 -34.58
N GLY A 174 5.50 -33.95 -35.65
CA GLY A 174 5.90 -34.59 -36.90
C GLY A 174 7.09 -33.91 -37.60
N VAL A 175 7.29 -32.61 -37.36
CA VAL A 175 8.40 -31.83 -37.95
C VAL A 175 9.72 -32.12 -37.23
N PHE A 176 9.69 -32.41 -35.92
CA PHE A 176 10.91 -32.70 -35.16
C PHE A 176 11.59 -34.00 -35.56
N LEU A 177 10.86 -34.95 -36.15
CA LEU A 177 11.42 -36.21 -36.66
C LEU A 177 12.46 -36.01 -37.77
N HIS A 178 12.46 -34.83 -38.41
CA HIS A 178 13.34 -34.49 -39.53
C HIS A 178 14.32 -33.37 -39.23
N GLN A 179 14.43 -32.94 -37.96
CA GLN A 179 15.31 -31.85 -37.54
C GLN A 179 16.48 -32.35 -36.69
N GLY A 180 17.59 -31.61 -36.72
CA GLY A 180 18.72 -31.85 -35.84
C GLY A 180 18.42 -31.39 -34.41
N VAL A 181 19.23 -31.89 -33.47
CA VAL A 181 19.12 -31.56 -32.04
C VAL A 181 19.19 -30.04 -31.79
N PRO A 182 20.10 -29.25 -32.42
CA PRO A 182 20.16 -27.81 -32.19
C PRO A 182 18.89 -27.06 -32.60
N GLU A 183 18.26 -27.43 -33.72
CA GLU A 183 17.02 -26.80 -34.17
C GLU A 183 15.87 -27.09 -33.19
N ILE A 184 15.76 -28.32 -32.70
CA ILE A 184 14.72 -28.72 -31.74
C ILE A 184 14.88 -27.94 -30.42
N VAL A 185 16.12 -27.77 -29.93
CA VAL A 185 16.41 -26.99 -28.71
C VAL A 185 16.02 -25.52 -28.90
N ALA A 186 16.43 -24.91 -30.01
CA ALA A 186 16.11 -23.51 -30.30
C ALA A 186 14.59 -23.27 -30.42
N TYR A 187 13.88 -24.18 -31.11
CA TYR A 187 12.43 -24.14 -31.20
C TYR A 187 11.77 -24.26 -29.83
N THR A 188 12.20 -25.24 -29.02
CA THR A 188 11.66 -25.48 -27.67
C THR A 188 11.84 -24.26 -26.77
N LEU A 189 13.03 -23.65 -26.77
CA LEU A 189 13.30 -22.43 -26.00
C LEU A 189 12.39 -21.27 -26.44
N LYS A 190 12.19 -21.09 -27.75
CA LYS A 190 11.28 -20.07 -28.29
C LYS A 190 9.82 -20.35 -27.90
N SER A 191 9.36 -21.59 -27.99
CA SER A 191 8.01 -21.98 -27.58
C SER A 191 7.78 -21.76 -26.09
N VAL A 192 8.74 -22.12 -25.23
CA VAL A 192 8.68 -21.87 -23.78
C VAL A 192 8.64 -20.38 -23.48
N ALA A 193 9.47 -19.57 -24.16
CA ALA A 193 9.42 -18.12 -24.02
C ALA A 193 8.07 -17.54 -24.44
N ASN A 194 7.50 -17.99 -25.56
CA ASN A 194 6.17 -17.57 -26.00
C ASN A 194 5.10 -17.91 -24.96
N LEU A 195 5.07 -19.15 -24.44
CA LEU A 195 4.14 -19.55 -23.38
C LEU A 195 4.31 -18.68 -22.14
N PHE A 196 5.57 -18.43 -21.74
CA PHE A 196 5.89 -17.58 -20.60
C PHE A 196 5.31 -16.17 -20.78
N PHE A 197 5.57 -15.49 -21.89
CA PHE A 197 5.08 -14.14 -22.13
C PHE A 197 3.56 -14.06 -22.31
N SER A 198 2.94 -15.05 -22.97
CA SER A 198 1.47 -15.12 -23.08
C SER A 198 0.80 -15.30 -21.72
N THR A 199 1.35 -16.18 -20.87
CA THR A 199 0.85 -16.39 -19.50
C THR A 199 1.09 -15.16 -18.64
N LEU A 200 2.26 -14.52 -18.77
CA LEU A 200 2.62 -13.30 -18.05
C LEU A 200 1.65 -12.16 -18.39
N GLY A 201 1.31 -11.97 -19.66
CA GLY A 201 0.35 -10.97 -20.09
C GLY A 201 -1.04 -11.20 -19.50
N ALA A 202 -1.52 -12.45 -19.50
CA ALA A 202 -2.80 -12.80 -18.88
C ALA A 202 -2.80 -12.57 -17.37
N LEU A 203 -1.74 -12.99 -16.66
CA LEU A 203 -1.62 -12.78 -15.22
C LEU A 203 -1.52 -11.29 -14.86
N LEU A 204 -0.83 -10.49 -15.68
CA LEU A 204 -0.74 -9.04 -15.47
C LEU A 204 -2.10 -8.37 -15.60
N PHE A 205 -2.89 -8.77 -16.60
CA PHE A 205 -4.27 -8.29 -16.74
C PHE A 205 -5.14 -8.67 -15.52
N LEU A 206 -5.06 -9.92 -15.06
CA LEU A 206 -5.81 -10.40 -13.89
C LEU A 206 -5.38 -9.69 -12.60
N ALA A 207 -4.07 -9.48 -12.42
CA ALA A 207 -3.53 -8.78 -11.25
C ALA A 207 -3.94 -7.30 -11.23
N ALA A 208 -4.03 -6.64 -12.39
CA ALA A 208 -4.53 -5.27 -12.50
C ALA A 208 -6.00 -5.18 -12.08
N LEU A 209 -6.83 -6.11 -12.53
CA LEU A 209 -8.24 -6.21 -12.11
C LEU A 209 -8.36 -6.48 -10.60
N ASP A 210 -7.55 -7.40 -10.06
CA ASP A 210 -7.55 -7.70 -8.63
C ASP A 210 -7.13 -6.48 -7.79
N TYR A 211 -6.09 -5.75 -8.21
CA TYR A 211 -5.68 -4.51 -7.54
C TYR A 211 -6.79 -3.44 -7.58
N GLY A 212 -7.45 -3.28 -8.73
CA GLY A 212 -8.61 -2.37 -8.86
C GLY A 212 -9.75 -2.75 -7.91
N TYR A 213 -10.09 -4.04 -7.84
CA TYR A 213 -11.09 -4.56 -6.92
C TYR A 213 -10.72 -4.30 -5.46
N GLN A 214 -9.47 -4.56 -5.06
CA GLN A 214 -9.01 -4.34 -3.69
C GLN A 214 -9.01 -2.86 -3.31
N ARG A 215 -8.65 -1.97 -4.24
CA ARG A 215 -8.70 -0.53 -4.03
C ARG A 215 -10.14 -0.04 -3.87
N TRP A 216 -11.06 -0.54 -4.71
CA TRP A 216 -12.48 -0.25 -4.58
C TRP A 216 -13.05 -0.77 -3.24
N GLN A 217 -12.68 -1.99 -2.85
CA GLN A 217 -13.12 -2.59 -1.59
C GLN A 217 -12.64 -1.77 -0.39
N LEU A 218 -11.36 -1.37 -0.36
CA LEU A 218 -10.84 -0.51 0.72
C LEU A 218 -11.57 0.83 0.76
N GLU A 219 -11.79 1.46 -0.40
CA GLU A 219 -12.52 2.72 -0.46
C GLU A 219 -13.96 2.57 0.07
N LYS A 220 -14.61 1.44 -0.22
CA LYS A 220 -15.94 1.11 0.33
C LYS A 220 -15.90 0.91 1.84
N GLU A 221 -14.89 0.21 2.36
CA GLU A 221 -14.70 -0.02 3.80
C GLU A 221 -14.40 1.30 4.56
N MET A 222 -13.72 2.25 3.91
CA MET A 222 -13.41 3.57 4.48
C MET A 222 -14.61 4.53 4.50
N ARG A 223 -15.70 4.26 3.77
CA ARG A 223 -16.89 5.13 3.75
C ARG A 223 -17.49 5.32 5.14
N MET A 224 -18.11 6.47 5.32
CA MET A 224 -18.65 6.91 6.60
C MET A 224 -20.16 7.07 6.53
N THR A 225 -20.81 6.89 7.67
CA THR A 225 -22.19 7.37 7.83
C THR A 225 -22.17 8.88 8.09
N ARG A 226 -23.29 9.56 7.85
CA ARG A 226 -23.44 10.99 8.19
C ARG A 226 -23.19 11.27 9.67
N ARG A 227 -23.56 10.32 10.54
CA ARG A 227 -23.33 10.41 11.99
C ARG A 227 -21.84 10.33 12.31
N GLU A 228 -21.14 9.33 11.76
CA GLU A 228 -19.68 9.17 11.92
C GLU A 228 -18.93 10.42 11.44
N ALA A 229 -19.28 10.98 10.27
CA ALA A 229 -18.65 12.19 9.74
C ALA A 229 -18.84 13.41 10.67
N LYS A 230 -20.03 13.56 11.26
CA LYS A 230 -20.33 14.65 12.21
C LYS A 230 -19.59 14.46 13.54
N GLU A 231 -19.50 13.22 14.02
CA GLU A 231 -18.74 12.88 15.24
C GLU A 231 -17.24 13.12 15.05
N GLU A 232 -16.67 12.75 13.90
CA GLU A 232 -15.27 13.03 13.57
C GLU A 232 -14.99 14.53 13.53
N TYR A 233 -15.88 15.33 12.90
CA TYR A 233 -15.76 16.78 12.88
C TYR A 233 -15.77 17.37 14.29
N LYS A 234 -16.66 16.88 15.17
CA LYS A 234 -16.71 17.30 16.58
C LYS A 234 -15.44 16.91 17.36
N LEU A 235 -14.87 15.74 17.11
CA LEU A 235 -13.64 15.30 17.76
C LEU A 235 -12.43 16.14 17.35
N ARG A 236 -12.34 16.50 16.06
CA ARG A 236 -11.19 17.26 15.52
C ARG A 236 -11.27 18.75 15.81
N GLU A 237 -12.43 19.36 15.58
CA GLU A 237 -12.60 20.80 15.73
C GLU A 237 -13.22 21.21 17.06
N GLY A 238 -13.67 20.26 17.88
CA GLY A 238 -14.47 20.52 19.07
C GLY A 238 -15.93 20.80 18.72
N ASP A 239 -16.84 20.65 19.70
CA ASP A 239 -18.25 20.93 19.46
C ASP A 239 -18.45 22.43 19.17
N PRO A 240 -19.07 22.81 18.03
CA PRO A 240 -19.33 24.21 17.70
C PRO A 240 -20.09 24.95 18.80
N LEU A 241 -21.00 24.26 19.50
CA LEU A 241 -21.78 24.83 20.61
C LEU A 241 -20.87 25.17 21.79
N ILE A 242 -19.87 24.33 22.07
CA ILE A 242 -18.88 24.58 23.12
C ILE A 242 -17.98 25.75 22.71
N LYS A 243 -17.49 25.79 21.47
CA LYS A 243 -16.70 26.93 20.95
C LYS A 243 -17.46 28.25 21.01
N GLN A 244 -18.74 28.26 20.62
CA GLN A 244 -19.60 29.43 20.74
C GLN A 244 -19.82 29.84 22.20
N ARG A 245 -20.01 28.88 23.10
CA ARG A 245 -20.17 29.15 24.54
C ARG A 245 -18.90 29.72 25.17
N ILE A 246 -17.72 29.21 24.80
CA ILE A 246 -16.45 29.77 25.24
C ILE A 246 -16.32 31.23 24.78
N ARG A 247 -16.62 31.52 23.50
CA ARG A 247 -16.59 32.89 22.97
C ARG A 247 -17.58 33.82 23.68
N SER A 248 -18.79 33.34 24.01
CA SER A 248 -19.77 34.16 24.72
C SER A 248 -19.36 34.46 26.16
N VAL A 249 -18.78 33.47 26.86
CA VAL A 249 -18.21 33.67 28.20
C VAL A 249 -17.02 34.63 28.17
N GLN A 250 -16.11 34.48 27.21
CA GLN A 250 -14.97 35.39 27.03
C GLN A 250 -15.42 36.84 26.82
N ARG A 251 -16.45 37.07 25.98
CA ARG A 251 -17.04 38.40 25.80
C ARG A 251 -17.60 38.95 27.09
N LYS A 252 -18.33 38.15 27.88
CA LYS A 252 -18.87 38.59 29.19
C LYS A 252 -17.78 38.96 30.18
N ILE A 253 -16.69 38.19 30.25
CA ILE A 253 -15.54 38.49 31.12
C ILE A 253 -14.86 39.79 30.67
N ALA A 254 -14.66 39.98 29.36
CA ALA A 254 -14.07 41.20 28.82
C ALA A 254 -14.94 42.42 29.12
N SER A 255 -16.27 42.33 28.92
CA SER A 255 -17.21 43.39 29.29
C SER A 255 -17.19 43.68 30.79
N ARG A 256 -17.06 42.66 31.66
CA ARG A 256 -16.97 42.85 33.10
C ARG A 256 -15.68 43.57 33.51
N ARG A 257 -14.52 43.17 32.97
CA ARG A 257 -13.24 43.88 33.19
C ARG A 257 -13.30 45.31 32.70
N MET A 258 -13.89 45.53 31.52
CA MET A 258 -14.12 46.87 30.99
C MET A 258 -14.95 47.72 31.97
N MET A 259 -16.02 47.16 32.54
CA MET A 259 -16.84 47.86 33.54
C MET A 259 -16.12 48.11 34.87
N GLU A 260 -15.14 47.28 35.25
CA GLU A 260 -14.28 47.50 36.42
C GLU A 260 -13.26 48.65 36.19
N ASP A 261 -12.91 48.95 34.94
CA ASP A 261 -12.04 50.06 34.58
C ASP A 261 -12.78 51.38 34.35
N VAL A 262 -14.11 51.37 34.18
CA VAL A 262 -14.95 52.57 34.03
C VAL A 262 -14.84 53.53 35.22
N PRO A 263 -14.86 53.10 36.51
CA PRO A 263 -14.70 54.00 37.64
C PRO A 263 -13.35 54.71 37.73
N LYS A 264 -12.32 54.23 37.00
CA LYS A 264 -10.99 54.83 36.95
C LYS A 264 -10.86 55.89 35.85
N ALA A 265 -11.90 56.09 35.04
CA ALA A 265 -11.91 57.07 33.97
C ALA A 265 -12.20 58.47 34.49
N ASP A 266 -11.53 59.47 33.93
CA ASP A 266 -11.67 60.88 34.31
C ASP A 266 -12.82 61.56 33.56
N VAL A 267 -13.10 61.12 32.33
CA VAL A 267 -14.20 61.67 31.52
C VAL A 267 -14.83 60.61 30.63
N ILE A 268 -16.14 60.71 30.43
CA ILE A 268 -16.91 59.86 29.51
C ILE A 268 -17.45 60.74 28.39
N VAL A 269 -17.08 60.43 27.15
CA VAL A 269 -17.57 61.10 25.95
C VAL A 269 -18.66 60.23 25.35
N THR A 270 -19.88 60.75 25.25
CA THR A 270 -21.03 60.02 24.72
C THR A 270 -21.54 60.64 23.43
N ASN A 271 -21.96 59.77 22.51
CA ASN A 271 -22.92 60.09 21.46
C ASN A 271 -24.25 59.48 21.92
N PRO A 272 -25.32 60.27 22.13
CA PRO A 272 -26.51 59.92 22.93
C PRO A 272 -27.13 58.54 22.66
N THR A 273 -26.99 58.00 21.44
CA THR A 273 -27.61 56.74 21.05
C THR A 273 -26.65 55.68 20.52
N HIS A 274 -25.38 56.00 20.28
CA HIS A 274 -24.51 55.11 19.48
C HIS A 274 -23.21 54.70 20.15
N PHE A 275 -22.57 55.56 20.94
CA PHE A 275 -21.24 55.24 21.48
C PHE A 275 -21.00 55.96 22.81
N ALA A 276 -20.32 55.28 23.72
CA ALA A 276 -19.76 55.88 24.92
C ALA A 276 -18.29 55.46 25.06
N VAL A 277 -17.38 56.42 25.18
CA VAL A 277 -15.94 56.16 25.31
C VAL A 277 -15.46 56.79 26.62
N ALA A 278 -14.87 55.97 27.48
CA ALA A 278 -14.28 56.41 28.74
C ALA A 278 -12.77 56.61 28.57
N LEU A 279 -12.29 57.79 28.95
CA LEU A 279 -10.89 58.21 28.83
C LEU A 279 -10.29 58.43 30.21
N GLN A 280 -9.03 58.01 30.37
CA GLN A 280 -8.21 58.28 31.54
C GLN A 280 -7.00 59.12 31.11
N TYR A 281 -6.66 60.16 31.87
CA TYR A 281 -5.53 61.03 31.59
C TYR A 281 -4.91 61.65 32.86
N ASP A 282 -3.68 61.24 33.16
CA ASP A 282 -2.85 61.86 34.20
C ASP A 282 -1.81 62.79 33.57
N ARG A 283 -1.87 64.09 33.91
CA ARG A 283 -0.98 65.13 33.39
C ARG A 283 0.49 64.95 33.78
N THR A 284 0.78 64.21 34.85
CA THR A 284 2.14 64.02 35.36
C THR A 284 2.84 62.79 34.78
N ALA A 285 2.05 61.78 34.37
CA ALA A 285 2.57 60.48 33.94
C ALA A 285 2.22 60.11 32.49
N MET A 286 1.24 60.76 31.85
CA MET A 286 0.74 60.39 30.52
C MET A 286 0.98 61.49 29.48
N SER A 287 1.53 61.10 28.33
CA SER A 287 1.72 61.96 27.16
C SER A 287 0.47 62.12 26.29
N ALA A 288 -0.52 61.22 26.42
CA ALA A 288 -1.82 61.33 25.76
C ALA A 288 -2.93 60.58 26.55
N PRO A 289 -4.21 60.97 26.44
CA PRO A 289 -5.33 60.24 27.04
C PRO A 289 -5.43 58.80 26.52
N LYS A 290 -5.71 57.86 27.41
CA LYS A 290 -5.89 56.44 27.07
C LYS A 290 -7.36 56.05 27.14
N VAL A 291 -7.82 55.28 26.14
CA VAL A 291 -9.16 54.68 26.16
C VAL A 291 -9.15 53.49 27.11
N VAL A 292 -9.96 53.56 28.16
CA VAL A 292 -10.09 52.51 29.19
C VAL A 292 -11.36 51.67 29.02
N ALA A 293 -12.43 52.23 28.47
CA ALA A 293 -13.64 51.49 28.12
C ALA A 293 -14.34 52.06 26.89
N LYS A 294 -15.06 51.20 26.16
CA LYS A 294 -15.90 51.58 25.02
C LYS A 294 -17.21 50.79 25.04
N GLY A 295 -18.32 51.49 25.19
CA GLY A 295 -19.67 50.98 24.94
C GLY A 295 -20.10 51.26 23.50
N ALA A 296 -20.57 50.24 22.81
CA ALA A 296 -21.10 50.26 21.45
C ALA A 296 -22.23 49.23 21.33
#